data_AF-A0A8T5EM11-F1
#
_entry.id   AF-A0A8T5EM11-F1
#
_cell.length_a   1.000
_cell.length_b   1.000
_cell.length_c   1.000
_cell.angle_alpha   90.00
_cell.angle_beta   90.00
_cell.angle_gamma   90.00
#
_symmetry.space_group_name_H-M   'P 1'
#
loop_
_entity.id
_entity.type
_entity.pdbx_description
1 polymer ?
#
loop_
_entity_poly.entity_id
_entity_poly.type
_entity_poly.pdbx_seq_one_letter_code
_entity_poly.pdbx_strand_id
1 'polypeptide(L)'
;MADTNDAGLRAFFSKDHSRLDSIFNKCRKNGYSNSIDLLKEFATGLIQHIIWEEEYLFPVFEQVTGMTQEGPTVIMRQEHHTIQELLYDLLTLAEKGDVDPTLPAALEGILLQHNQAEESVLYEAVDSMVTPESQTELINLLNSSAPIDLQKWLAGVEEVPEVIQEETHDDDCETCHIENKKEDSPISFH
;
A
#
# COMPACT_ATOMS: atom_id res chain seq x y z
N MET A 1 -15.39 18.37 29.27
CA MET A 1 -14.49 18.69 28.14
C MET A 1 -14.41 17.41 27.36
N ALA A 2 -15.10 17.34 26.22
CA ALA A 2 -15.05 16.13 25.39
C ALA A 2 -13.64 16.06 24.79
N ASP A 3 -12.95 14.94 24.98
CA ASP A 3 -11.71 14.63 24.29
C ASP A 3 -11.96 14.76 22.78
N THR A 4 -11.40 15.79 22.17
CA THR A 4 -11.45 16.01 20.72
C THR A 4 -10.42 15.17 19.97
N ASN A 5 -9.76 14.23 20.64
CA ASN A 5 -8.71 13.38 20.05
C ASN A 5 -9.24 12.18 19.25
N ASP A 6 -10.56 11.99 19.16
CA ASP A 6 -11.19 10.85 18.46
C ASP A 6 -11.87 11.27 17.15
N ALA A 7 -11.70 12.53 16.73
CA ALA A 7 -12.30 13.10 15.52
C ALA A 7 -11.22 13.85 14.72
N GLY A 8 -10.58 13.15 13.79
CA GLY A 8 -9.55 13.70 12.92
C GLY A 8 -9.09 12.69 11.87
N LEU A 9 -8.29 13.14 10.91
CA LEU A 9 -7.78 12.29 9.84
C LEU A 9 -6.87 11.20 10.42
N ARG A 10 -6.01 11.55 11.37
CA ARG A 10 -5.15 10.56 12.04
C ARG A 10 -5.96 9.44 12.67
N ALA A 11 -6.99 9.78 13.45
CA ALA A 11 -7.84 8.78 14.11
C ALA A 11 -8.60 7.91 13.09
N PHE A 12 -9.05 8.50 11.98
CA PHE A 12 -9.73 7.79 10.91
C PHE A 12 -8.82 6.72 10.27
N PHE A 13 -7.62 7.11 9.80
CA PHE A 13 -6.72 6.18 9.12
C PHE A 13 -6.12 5.14 10.09
N SER A 14 -5.71 5.51 11.30
CA SER A 14 -5.23 4.54 12.31
C SER A 14 -6.28 3.50 12.72
N LYS A 15 -7.56 3.89 12.74
CA LYS A 15 -8.66 2.95 12.97
C LYS A 15 -8.80 1.98 11.81
N ASP A 16 -8.56 2.43 10.58
CA ASP A 16 -8.59 1.58 9.40
C ASP A 16 -7.42 0.59 9.38
N HIS A 17 -6.19 1.02 9.75
CA HIS A 17 -5.07 0.11 10.02
C HIS A 17 -5.44 -0.98 11.02
N SER A 18 -6.00 -0.59 12.16
CA SER A 18 -6.42 -1.53 13.20
C SER A 18 -7.48 -2.53 12.69
N ARG A 19 -8.38 -2.08 11.80
CA ARG A 19 -9.38 -2.94 11.16
C ARG A 19 -8.70 -3.95 10.22
N LEU A 20 -7.80 -3.49 9.34
CA LEU A 20 -7.08 -4.32 8.39
C LEU A 20 -6.21 -5.37 9.11
N ASP A 21 -5.46 -4.95 10.13
CA ASP A 21 -4.68 -5.85 10.98
C ASP A 21 -5.55 -6.93 11.62
N SER A 22 -6.75 -6.57 12.09
CA SER A 22 -7.68 -7.54 12.67
C SER A 22 -8.13 -8.60 11.66
N ILE A 23 -8.38 -8.21 10.42
CA ILE A 23 -8.79 -9.13 9.34
C ILE A 23 -7.60 -10.02 8.95
N PHE A 24 -6.41 -9.44 8.73
CA PHE A 24 -5.21 -10.19 8.37
C PHE A 24 -4.83 -11.21 9.46
N ASN A 25 -4.96 -10.82 10.73
CA ASN A 25 -4.78 -11.71 11.88
C ASN A 25 -5.74 -12.91 11.88
N LYS A 26 -6.99 -12.72 11.45
CA LYS A 26 -7.96 -13.82 11.31
C LYS A 26 -7.56 -14.75 10.17
N CYS A 27 -7.09 -14.20 9.04
CA CYS A 27 -6.57 -15.00 7.92
C CYS A 27 -5.42 -15.89 8.37
N ARG A 28 -4.44 -15.31 9.09
CA ARG A 28 -3.31 -16.04 9.67
C ARG A 28 -3.75 -17.18 10.60
N LYS A 29 -4.72 -16.94 11.48
CA LYS A 29 -5.21 -17.96 12.43
C LYS A 29 -5.96 -19.10 11.76
N ASN A 30 -6.71 -18.80 10.70
CA ASN A 30 -7.56 -19.78 10.01
C ASN A 30 -6.82 -20.48 8.85
N GLY A 31 -5.68 -19.93 8.42
CA GLY A 31 -4.96 -20.28 7.20
C GLY A 31 -5.49 -19.48 6.01
N TYR A 32 -4.59 -18.85 5.25
CA TYR A 32 -4.92 -17.92 4.16
C TYR A 32 -5.82 -18.58 3.09
N SER A 33 -5.46 -19.76 2.59
CA SER A 33 -6.28 -20.51 1.62
C SER A 33 -7.61 -20.98 2.19
N ASN A 34 -7.68 -21.30 3.48
CA ASN A 34 -8.91 -21.74 4.15
C ASN A 34 -9.85 -20.57 4.50
N SER A 35 -9.38 -19.33 4.34
CA SER A 35 -10.11 -18.12 4.70
C SER A 35 -10.14 -17.11 3.54
N ILE A 36 -10.29 -17.63 2.32
CA ILE A 36 -10.19 -16.84 1.09
C ILE A 36 -11.13 -15.63 1.07
N ASP A 37 -12.35 -15.75 1.61
CA ASP A 37 -13.29 -14.63 1.68
C ASP A 37 -12.79 -13.52 2.63
N LEU A 38 -12.17 -13.88 3.75
CA LEU A 38 -11.54 -12.92 4.67
C LEU A 38 -10.30 -12.29 4.04
N LEU A 39 -9.52 -13.06 3.28
CA LEU A 39 -8.36 -12.53 2.56
C LEU A 39 -8.79 -11.55 1.47
N LYS A 40 -9.89 -11.83 0.75
CA LYS A 40 -10.49 -10.91 -0.22
C LYS A 40 -11.05 -9.66 0.46
N GLU A 41 -11.65 -9.78 1.64
CA GLU A 41 -12.09 -8.63 2.45
C GLU A 41 -10.90 -7.75 2.86
N PHE A 42 -9.82 -8.37 3.34
CA PHE A 42 -8.57 -7.67 3.67
C PHE A 42 -8.01 -6.95 2.44
N ALA A 43 -7.87 -7.65 1.31
CA ALA A 43 -7.34 -7.09 0.09
C ALA A 43 -8.17 -5.92 -0.43
N THR A 44 -9.49 -6.07 -0.48
CA THR A 44 -10.42 -5.00 -0.87
C THR A 44 -10.22 -3.77 0.02
N GLY A 45 -10.12 -3.99 1.34
CA GLY A 45 -9.90 -2.92 2.30
C GLY A 45 -8.54 -2.23 2.14
N LEU A 46 -7.47 -3.00 1.97
CA LEU A 46 -6.10 -2.47 1.86
C LEU A 46 -5.90 -1.67 0.57
N ILE A 47 -6.42 -2.17 -0.57
CA ILE A 47 -6.37 -1.42 -1.82
C ILE A 47 -7.21 -0.14 -1.74
N GLN A 48 -8.39 -0.21 -1.12
CA GLN A 48 -9.20 0.98 -0.90
C GLN A 48 -8.48 2.02 -0.02
N HIS A 49 -7.77 1.56 1.00
CA HIS A 49 -6.98 2.39 1.90
C HIS A 49 -5.88 3.14 1.14
N ILE A 50 -5.06 2.41 0.38
CA ILE A 50 -4.00 2.97 -0.47
C ILE A 50 -4.56 4.02 -1.45
N ILE A 51 -5.71 3.75 -2.07
CA ILE A 51 -6.36 4.72 -2.97
C ILE A 51 -6.80 5.97 -2.21
N TRP A 52 -7.35 5.84 -1.00
CA TRP A 52 -7.69 7.01 -0.20
C TRP A 52 -6.48 7.89 0.09
N GLU A 53 -5.35 7.26 0.36
CA GLU A 53 -4.12 7.98 0.63
C GLU A 53 -3.57 8.66 -0.61
N GLU A 54 -3.41 7.92 -1.70
CA GLU A 54 -2.79 8.44 -2.92
C GLU A 54 -3.65 9.50 -3.64
N GLU A 55 -4.97 9.31 -3.68
CA GLU A 55 -5.87 10.18 -4.46
C GLU A 55 -6.41 11.37 -3.64
N TYR A 56 -6.37 11.28 -2.31
CA TYR A 56 -6.96 12.32 -1.46
C TYR A 56 -6.03 12.85 -0.37
N LEU A 57 -5.38 11.98 0.39
CA LEU A 57 -4.55 12.43 1.52
C LEU A 57 -3.21 13.04 1.06
N PHE A 58 -2.49 12.35 0.17
CA PHE A 58 -1.19 12.79 -0.34
C PHE A 58 -1.31 14.10 -1.11
N PRO A 59 -2.32 14.34 -1.97
CA PRO A 59 -2.51 15.64 -2.60
C PRO A 59 -2.69 16.79 -1.59
N VAL A 60 -3.39 16.55 -0.47
CA VAL A 60 -3.54 17.55 0.59
C VAL A 60 -2.19 17.84 1.25
N PHE A 61 -1.44 16.80 1.61
CA PHE A 61 -0.08 16.95 2.16
C PHE A 61 0.85 17.72 1.21
N GLU A 62 0.87 17.33 -0.07
CA GLU A 62 1.73 17.88 -1.11
C GLU A 62 1.37 19.33 -1.43
N GLN A 63 0.08 19.67 -1.45
CA GLN A 63 -0.38 21.04 -1.67
C GLN A 63 0.05 21.98 -0.52
N VAL A 64 0.02 21.50 0.72
CA VAL A 64 0.40 22.33 1.89
C VAL A 64 1.92 22.46 2.01
N THR A 65 2.66 21.38 1.78
CA THR A 65 4.12 21.33 2.00
C THR A 65 4.94 21.74 0.76
N GLY A 66 4.37 21.62 -0.44
CA GLY A 66 5.08 21.78 -1.72
C GLY A 66 5.97 20.59 -2.10
N MET A 67 6.00 19.52 -1.28
CA MET A 67 6.88 18.36 -1.45
C MET A 67 6.28 17.33 -2.41
N THR A 68 6.40 17.56 -3.72
CA THR A 68 5.78 16.71 -4.76
C THR A 68 6.73 15.74 -5.47
N GLN A 69 8.02 16.07 -5.55
CA GLN A 69 9.04 15.28 -6.27
C GLN A 69 10.01 14.56 -5.32
N GLU A 70 10.06 15.01 -4.08
CA GLU A 70 10.88 14.49 -3.00
C GLU A 70 10.06 14.61 -1.72
N GLY A 71 10.17 13.62 -0.83
CA GLY A 71 9.45 13.64 0.43
C GLY A 71 8.80 12.29 0.76
N PRO A 72 8.05 12.24 1.86
CA PRO A 72 7.56 10.98 2.39
C PRO A 72 6.49 10.35 1.50
N THR A 73 5.67 11.12 0.78
CA THR A 73 4.66 10.60 -0.15
C THR A 73 5.26 9.88 -1.37
N VAL A 74 6.51 10.18 -1.75
CA VAL A 74 7.20 9.45 -2.83
C VAL A 74 7.63 8.07 -2.35
N ILE A 75 8.13 7.98 -1.11
CA ILE A 75 8.52 6.72 -0.49
C ILE A 75 7.29 5.85 -0.23
N MET A 76 6.21 6.44 0.31
CA MET A 76 4.95 5.72 0.56
C MET A 76 4.40 5.08 -0.73
N ARG A 77 4.40 5.81 -1.87
CA ARG A 77 3.97 5.23 -3.16
C ARG A 77 4.85 4.06 -3.63
N GLN A 78 6.15 4.10 -3.36
CA GLN A 78 7.05 2.97 -3.66
C GLN A 78 6.74 1.77 -2.76
N GLU A 79 6.49 1.99 -1.47
CA GLU A 79 6.10 0.94 -0.55
C GLU A 79 4.71 0.37 -0.88
N HIS A 80 3.74 1.21 -1.24
CA HIS A 80 2.42 0.81 -1.72
C HIS A 80 2.54 -0.12 -2.92
N HIS A 81 3.41 0.21 -3.86
CA HIS A 81 3.66 -0.64 -5.01
C HIS A 81 4.09 -2.05 -4.58
N THR A 82 5.12 -2.16 -3.74
CA THR A 82 5.58 -3.45 -3.22
C THR A 82 4.51 -4.17 -2.39
N ILE A 83 3.72 -3.44 -1.58
CA ILE A 83 2.60 -3.98 -0.80
C ILE A 83 1.54 -4.61 -1.75
N GLN A 84 1.20 -3.91 -2.83
CA GLN A 84 0.22 -4.36 -3.81
C GLN A 84 0.70 -5.62 -4.56
N GLU A 85 1.99 -5.72 -4.89
CA GLU A 85 2.60 -6.91 -5.48
C GLU A 85 2.50 -8.13 -4.56
N LEU A 86 2.97 -7.98 -3.31
CA LEU A 86 2.91 -9.05 -2.31
C LEU A 86 1.47 -9.49 -2.03
N LEU A 87 0.52 -8.55 -2.04
CA LEU A 87 -0.90 -8.83 -1.88
C LEU A 87 -1.48 -9.61 -3.07
N TYR A 88 -1.13 -9.22 -4.30
CA TYR A 88 -1.54 -9.93 -5.51
C TYR A 88 -1.07 -11.39 -5.49
N ASP A 89 0.22 -11.61 -5.20
CA ASP A 89 0.80 -12.94 -5.11
C ASP A 89 0.11 -13.77 -4.01
N LEU A 90 -0.14 -13.16 -2.85
CA LEU A 90 -0.78 -13.83 -1.73
C LEU A 90 -2.20 -14.27 -2.08
N LEU A 91 -2.99 -13.42 -2.75
CA LEU A 91 -4.33 -13.77 -3.23
C LEU A 91 -4.27 -14.93 -4.23
N THR A 92 -3.40 -14.83 -5.23
CA THR A 92 -3.26 -15.82 -6.31
C THR A 92 -2.83 -17.20 -5.77
N LEU A 93 -1.87 -17.23 -4.86
CA LEU A 93 -1.40 -18.48 -4.23
C LEU A 93 -2.41 -19.03 -3.22
N ALA A 94 -3.13 -18.15 -2.51
CA ALA A 94 -4.18 -18.58 -1.59
C ALA A 94 -5.31 -19.31 -2.31
N GLU A 95 -5.73 -18.85 -3.49
CA GLU A 95 -6.74 -19.53 -4.33
C GLU A 95 -6.27 -20.91 -4.81
N LYS A 96 -4.96 -21.08 -5.03
CA LYS A 96 -4.36 -22.37 -5.44
C LYS A 96 -4.09 -23.31 -4.25
N GLY A 97 -4.18 -22.83 -3.02
CA GLY A 97 -3.84 -23.60 -1.83
C GLY A 97 -2.33 -23.72 -1.58
N ASP A 98 -1.51 -22.86 -2.19
CA ASP A 98 -0.05 -22.98 -2.26
C ASP A 98 0.65 -21.75 -1.66
N VAL A 99 0.20 -21.35 -0.47
CA VAL A 99 0.77 -20.17 0.22
C VAL A 99 2.03 -20.58 0.98
N ASP A 100 3.18 -20.12 0.51
CA ASP A 100 4.42 -20.17 1.28
C ASP A 100 4.33 -19.18 2.47
N PRO A 101 4.68 -19.59 3.71
CA PRO A 101 4.65 -18.71 4.88
C PRO A 101 5.56 -17.46 4.80
N THR A 102 6.58 -17.43 3.94
CA THR A 102 7.47 -16.28 3.79
C THR A 102 6.75 -15.10 3.13
N LEU A 103 5.80 -15.34 2.23
CA LEU A 103 5.07 -14.31 1.52
C LEU A 103 4.17 -13.45 2.44
N PRO A 104 3.25 -14.01 3.24
CA PRO A 104 2.46 -13.23 4.17
C PRO A 104 3.31 -12.60 5.28
N ALA A 105 4.45 -13.20 5.65
CA ALA A 105 5.39 -12.61 6.60
C ALA A 105 6.12 -11.39 6.01
N ALA A 106 6.48 -11.42 4.73
CA ALA A 106 7.05 -10.28 4.03
C ALA A 106 6.03 -9.12 3.95
N LEU A 107 4.78 -9.42 3.57
CA LEU A 107 3.69 -8.44 3.54
C LEU A 107 3.43 -7.82 4.93
N GLU A 108 3.37 -8.62 5.99
CA GLU A 108 3.23 -8.12 7.37
C GLU A 108 4.42 -7.22 7.78
N GLY A 109 5.63 -7.60 7.38
CA GLY A 109 6.86 -6.87 7.69
C GLY A 109 6.88 -5.47 7.08
N ILE A 110 6.53 -5.35 5.79
CA ILE A 110 6.48 -4.04 5.11
C ILE A 110 5.32 -3.19 5.66
N LEU A 111 4.12 -3.76 5.83
CA LEU A 111 2.97 -3.05 6.38
C LEU A 111 3.26 -2.48 7.78
N LEU A 112 3.96 -3.24 8.64
CA LEU A 112 4.30 -2.75 9.98
C LEU A 112 5.16 -1.48 9.95
N GLN A 113 6.16 -1.43 9.07
CA GLN A 113 7.06 -0.27 8.96
C GLN A 113 6.37 0.90 8.27
N HIS A 114 5.64 0.60 7.21
CA HIS A 114 4.84 1.54 6.43
C HIS A 114 3.81 2.27 7.30
N ASN A 115 2.92 1.52 7.97
CA ASN A 115 1.88 2.09 8.84
C ASN A 115 2.49 2.95 9.96
N GLN A 116 3.64 2.56 10.52
CA GLN A 116 4.33 3.36 11.55
C GLN A 116 4.85 4.69 10.99
N ALA A 117 5.40 4.70 9.77
CA ALA A 117 5.85 5.92 9.12
C ALA A 117 4.68 6.86 8.85
N GLU A 118 3.55 6.33 8.38
CA GLU A 118 2.34 7.13 8.12
C GLU A 118 1.78 7.75 9.39
N GLU A 119 1.60 6.95 10.43
CA GLU A 119 1.00 7.40 11.69
C GLU A 119 1.85 8.41 12.45
N SER A 120 3.18 8.29 12.35
CA SER A 120 4.12 9.17 13.06
C SER A 120 4.59 10.38 12.27
N VAL A 121 4.43 10.36 10.93
CA VAL A 121 4.91 11.44 10.06
C VAL A 121 3.76 12.06 9.28
N LEU A 122 3.10 11.29 8.41
CA LEU A 122 2.11 11.84 7.48
C LEU A 122 0.85 12.29 8.21
N TYR A 123 0.22 11.40 8.96
CA TYR A 123 -1.08 11.68 9.58
C TYR A 123 -0.96 12.81 10.60
N GLU A 124 0.10 12.83 11.41
CA GLU A 124 0.38 13.93 12.33
C GLU A 124 0.55 15.26 11.59
N ALA A 125 1.28 15.28 10.48
CA ALA A 125 1.46 16.47 9.68
C ALA A 125 0.12 16.97 9.11
N VAL A 126 -0.63 16.12 8.40
CA VAL A 126 -1.88 16.54 7.74
C VAL A 126 -2.94 16.95 8.75
N ASP A 127 -3.09 16.21 9.85
CA ASP A 127 -4.07 16.53 10.89
C ASP A 127 -3.80 17.90 11.55
N SER A 128 -2.53 18.29 11.65
CA SER A 128 -2.14 19.63 12.15
C SER A 128 -2.30 20.76 11.12
N MET A 129 -2.28 20.42 9.83
CA MET A 129 -2.29 21.38 8.71
C MET A 129 -3.70 21.72 8.21
N VAL A 130 -4.66 20.81 8.40
CA VAL A 130 -6.02 20.92 7.87
C VAL A 130 -6.99 21.32 8.97
N THR A 131 -7.95 22.21 8.67
CA THR A 131 -8.96 22.64 9.64
C THR A 131 -9.91 21.49 10.00
N PRO A 132 -10.51 21.46 11.21
CA PRO A 132 -11.46 20.40 11.59
C PRO A 132 -12.65 20.25 10.64
N GLU A 133 -13.10 21.35 10.02
CA GLU A 133 -14.18 21.34 9.03
C GLU A 133 -13.74 20.59 7.75
N SER A 134 -12.59 20.94 7.18
CA SER A 134 -12.05 20.27 5.99
C SER A 134 -11.67 18.81 6.27
N GLN A 135 -11.19 18.48 7.48
CA GLN A 135 -10.99 17.08 7.88
C GLN A 135 -12.31 16.30 7.87
N THR A 136 -13.38 16.88 8.42
CA THR A 136 -14.71 16.26 8.44
C THR A 136 -15.26 16.06 7.03
N GLU A 137 -15.11 17.05 6.15
CA GLU A 137 -15.51 16.96 4.75
C GLU A 137 -14.76 15.84 4.02
N LEU A 138 -13.43 15.76 4.19
CA LEU A 138 -12.63 14.69 3.59
C LEU A 138 -13.07 13.31 4.12
N ILE A 139 -13.21 13.14 5.44
CA ILE A 139 -13.68 11.88 6.03
C ILE A 139 -15.06 11.47 5.48
N ASN A 140 -15.98 12.42 5.31
CA ASN A 140 -17.29 12.13 4.73
C ASN A 140 -17.20 11.71 3.26
N LEU A 141 -16.30 12.33 2.49
CA LEU A 141 -16.02 11.95 1.10
C LEU A 141 -15.48 10.52 1.03
N LEU A 142 -14.47 10.18 1.85
CA LEU A 142 -13.87 8.84 1.89
C LEU A 142 -14.91 7.78 2.29
N ASN A 143 -15.72 8.03 3.32
CA ASN A 143 -16.80 7.11 3.73
C ASN A 143 -17.90 6.93 2.68
N SER A 144 -18.06 7.88 1.77
CA SER A 144 -19.07 7.83 0.70
C SER A 144 -18.53 7.20 -0.59
N SER A 145 -17.23 6.92 -0.66
CA SER A 145 -16.62 6.26 -1.80
C SER A 145 -17.12 4.82 -1.94
N ALA A 146 -17.41 4.41 -3.18
CA ALA A 146 -17.81 3.04 -3.43
C ALA A 146 -16.61 2.11 -3.23
N PRO A 147 -16.78 0.92 -2.61
CA PRO A 147 -15.70 -0.05 -2.50
C PRO A 147 -15.13 -0.40 -3.87
N ILE A 148 -13.81 -0.61 -3.92
CA ILE A 148 -13.15 -1.07 -5.15
C ILE A 148 -13.70 -2.41 -5.65
N ASP A 149 -13.72 -2.57 -6.96
CA ASP A 149 -13.98 -3.86 -7.60
C ASP A 149 -12.69 -4.68 -7.60
N LEU A 150 -12.57 -5.59 -6.62
CA LEU A 150 -11.38 -6.43 -6.47
C LEU A 150 -11.13 -7.32 -7.70
N GLN A 151 -12.19 -7.78 -8.38
CA GLN A 151 -12.02 -8.60 -9.58
C GLN A 151 -11.45 -7.79 -10.73
N LYS A 152 -11.92 -6.54 -10.89
CA LYS A 152 -11.35 -5.61 -11.86
C LYS A 152 -9.90 -5.26 -11.51
N TRP A 153 -9.57 -5.04 -10.24
CA TRP A 153 -8.20 -4.78 -9.80
C TRP A 153 -7.27 -5.96 -10.14
N LEU A 154 -7.66 -7.19 -9.78
CA LEU A 154 -6.91 -8.41 -10.12
C LEU A 154 -6.70 -8.58 -11.62
N ALA A 155 -7.73 -8.30 -12.42
CA ALA A 155 -7.65 -8.42 -13.89
C ALA A 155 -6.83 -7.31 -14.55
N GLY A 156 -6.62 -6.19 -13.86
CA GLY A 156 -5.83 -5.05 -14.33
C GLY A 156 -4.33 -5.19 -14.09
N VAL A 157 -3.91 -6.21 -13.34
CA VAL A 157 -2.49 -6.49 -13.10
C VAL A 157 -1.90 -7.14 -14.36
N GLU A 158 -1.08 -6.39 -15.09
CA GLU A 158 -0.28 -6.94 -16.19
C GLU A 158 0.98 -7.59 -15.61
N GLU A 159 1.09 -8.91 -15.72
CA GLU A 159 2.35 -9.61 -15.46
C GLU A 159 3.35 -9.23 -16.57
N VAL A 160 4.37 -8.44 -16.24
CA VAL A 160 5.46 -8.18 -17.19
C VAL A 160 6.34 -9.42 -17.21
N PRO A 161 6.51 -10.11 -18.37
CA PRO A 161 7.37 -11.28 -18.44
C PRO A 161 8.79 -10.92 -18.01
N GLU A 162 9.33 -11.69 -17.07
CA GLU A 162 10.69 -11.58 -16.56
C GLU A 162 11.68 -11.50 -17.74
N VAL A 163 12.30 -10.32 -17.92
CA VAL A 163 13.34 -10.15 -18.94
C VAL A 163 14.56 -10.90 -18.45
N ILE A 164 14.72 -12.15 -18.89
CA ILE A 164 15.97 -12.88 -18.74
C ILE A 164 17.04 -12.09 -19.49
N GLN A 165 17.86 -11.33 -18.77
CA GLN A 165 19.10 -10.79 -19.31
C GLN A 165 20.02 -11.98 -19.58
N GLU A 166 19.97 -12.52 -20.80
CA GLU A 166 21.07 -13.34 -21.31
C GLU A 166 22.32 -12.45 -21.34
N GLU A 167 23.14 -12.54 -20.29
CA GLU A 167 24.51 -12.03 -20.30
C GLU A 167 25.27 -12.80 -21.39
N THR A 168 25.30 -12.24 -22.60
CA THR A 168 26.30 -12.61 -23.60
C THR A 168 27.63 -12.04 -23.13
N HIS A 169 28.43 -12.92 -22.53
CA HIS A 169 29.79 -12.65 -22.11
C HIS A 169 30.68 -12.57 -23.35
N ASP A 170 30.66 -11.43 -24.04
CA ASP A 170 31.68 -11.06 -25.01
C ASP A 170 32.79 -10.31 -24.28
N ASP A 171 33.85 -11.06 -24.00
CA ASP A 171 35.11 -10.61 -23.44
C ASP A 171 35.86 -9.81 -24.53
N ASP A 172 35.72 -8.47 -24.54
CA ASP A 172 36.71 -7.56 -25.13
C ASP A 172 36.51 -6.09 -24.68
N CYS A 173 37.39 -5.69 -23.75
CA CYS A 173 38.11 -4.42 -23.65
C CYS A 173 37.41 -3.03 -23.77
N GLU A 174 37.72 -2.20 -22.76
CA GLU A 174 37.83 -0.72 -22.76
C GLU A 174 36.60 0.17 -22.42
N THR A 175 36.64 0.62 -21.15
CA THR A 175 36.25 1.95 -20.64
C THR A 175 34.79 2.24 -20.27
N CYS A 176 34.66 2.76 -19.04
CA CYS A 176 33.76 3.83 -18.59
C CYS A 176 32.34 3.49 -18.05
N HIS A 177 32.07 4.08 -16.88
CA HIS A 177 30.79 4.35 -16.20
C HIS A 177 30.16 3.23 -15.36
N ILE A 178 30.31 3.39 -14.04
CA ILE A 178 29.44 2.78 -13.03
C ILE A 178 28.16 3.62 -13.00
N GLU A 179 27.07 3.10 -13.54
CA GLU A 179 25.73 3.59 -13.24
C GLU A 179 24.96 2.52 -12.45
N ASN A 180 24.38 2.95 -11.33
CA ASN A 180 23.59 2.14 -10.41
C ASN A 180 22.35 1.59 -11.13
N LYS A 181 22.19 0.25 -11.12
CA LYS A 181 20.91 -0.40 -11.45
C LYS A 181 19.89 -0.05 -10.35
N LYS A 182 18.81 0.64 -10.70
CA LYS A 182 17.56 0.63 -9.92
C LYS A 182 16.89 -0.73 -10.18
N GLU A 183 16.46 -1.37 -9.10
CA GLU A 183 15.55 -2.52 -9.15
C GLU A 183 14.18 -1.97 -9.50
N ASP A 184 13.68 -2.29 -10.70
CA ASP A 184 12.31 -1.99 -11.10
C ASP A 184 11.47 -3.26 -10.91
N SER A 185 10.38 -3.12 -10.15
CA SER A 185 9.36 -4.14 -9.91
C SER A 185 8.69 -4.60 -11.21
N PRO A 186 8.41 -5.91 -11.36
CA PRO A 186 7.87 -6.49 -12.60
C PRO A 186 6.35 -6.35 -12.78
N ILE A 187 5.65 -5.60 -11.92
CA ILE A 187 4.19 -5.48 -11.96
C ILE A 187 3.80 -4.01 -12.16
N SER A 188 2.72 -3.75 -12.91
CA SER A 188 2.15 -2.40 -13.05
C SER A 188 0.67 -2.41 -12.68
N PHE A 189 0.27 -1.52 -11.78
CA PHE A 189 -1.13 -1.30 -11.41
C PHE A 189 -1.67 -0.07 -12.18
N HIS A 190 -2.92 -0.16 -12.64
CA HIS A 190 -3.58 0.85 -13.50
C HIS A 190 -4.85 1.41 -12.84
#